data_AF-A0A7C5C452-F1
#
_entry.id   AF-A0A7C5C452-F1
#
_cell.length_a   1.000
_cell.length_b   1.000
_cell.length_c   1.000
_cell.angle_alpha   90.00
_cell.angle_beta   90.00
_cell.angle_gamma   90.00
#
_symmetry.space_group_name_H-M   'P 1'
#
loop_
_entity.id
_entity.type
_entity.pdbx_description
1 polymer ?
#
loop_
_entity_poly.entity_id
_entity_poly.type
_entity_poly.pdbx_seq_one_letter_code
_entity_poly.pdbx_strand_id
1 'polypeptide(L)' 'IIEGKSGVFIAMPSRKTRAGEYKDVAHPIHPEFRAELQKRILDMYDSGNVQDDPGVEL' A
#
# COMPACT_ATOMS: atom_id res chain seq x y z
N ILE A 1 -4.13 1.51 0.73
CA ILE A 1 -4.80 0.49 -0.12
C ILE A 1 -5.45 1.25 -1.29
N ILE A 2 -5.46 0.70 -2.51
CA ILE A 2 -5.99 1.38 -3.69
C ILE A 2 -7.02 0.49 -4.38
N GLU A 3 -8.16 1.05 -4.76
CA GLU A 3 -9.17 0.39 -5.59
C GLU A 3 -8.88 0.65 -7.07
N GLY A 4 -8.52 -0.40 -7.80
CA GLY A 4 -8.30 -0.36 -9.25
C GLY A 4 -9.50 -0.94 -10.00
N LYS A 5 -9.47 -0.81 -11.33
CA LYS A 5 -10.53 -1.34 -12.22
C LYS A 5 -10.73 -2.87 -12.11
N SER A 6 -9.68 -3.59 -11.71
CA SER A 6 -9.68 -5.06 -11.58
C SER A 6 -9.75 -5.51 -10.11
N GLY A 7 -10.04 -4.60 -9.18
CA GLY A 7 -10.12 -4.89 -7.76
C GLY A 7 -9.09 -4.14 -6.91
N VAL A 8 -9.08 -4.48 -5.63
CA VAL A 8 -8.26 -3.83 -4.59
C VAL A 8 -6.83 -4.35 -4.62
N PHE A 9 -5.85 -3.45 -4.51
CA PHE A 9 -4.45 -3.79 -4.41
C PHE A 9 -3.69 -2.87 -3.45
N ILE A 10 -2.47 -3.30 -3.07
CA ILE A 10 -1.60 -2.53 -2.18
C ILE A 10 -0.53 -1.85 -3.02
N ALA A 11 -0.53 -0.52 -3.00
CA ALA A 11 0.60 0.27 -3.42
C ALA A 11 1.64 0.34 -2.30
N MET A 12 2.90 0.27 -2.67
CA MET A 12 4.01 0.45 -1.74
C MET A 12 4.18 1.94 -1.38
N PRO A 13 4.88 2.27 -0.27
CA PRO A 13 5.21 3.65 0.04
C PRO A 13 6.02 4.26 -1.10
N SER A 14 5.55 5.37 -1.66
CA SER A 14 6.20 6.04 -2.78
C SER A 14 6.56 7.48 -2.43
N ARG A 15 7.61 8.01 -3.07
CA ARG A 15 8.05 9.39 -2.92
C ARG A 15 8.23 10.03 -4.29
N LYS A 16 7.78 11.27 -4.42
CA LYS A 16 8.03 12.11 -5.60
C LYS A 16 9.50 12.54 -5.63
N THR A 17 10.18 12.23 -6.73
CA THR A 17 11.56 12.65 -6.99
C THR A 17 11.60 14.12 -7.42
N ARG A 18 12.80 14.73 -7.39
CA ARG A 18 13.00 16.11 -7.92
C ARG A 18 12.64 16.24 -9.41
N ALA A 19 12.73 15.14 -10.16
CA ALA A 19 12.34 15.07 -11.57
C ALA A 19 10.82 14.97 -11.78
N GLY A 20 10.04 14.83 -10.70
CA GLY A 20 8.58 14.75 -10.76
C GLY A 20 8.01 13.33 -10.85
N GLU A 21 8.84 12.32 -11.05
CA GLU A 21 8.45 10.90 -11.05
C GLU A 21 8.20 10.38 -9.63
N TYR A 22 7.25 9.47 -9.46
CA TYR A 22 7.05 8.73 -8.22
C TYR A 22 7.83 7.43 -8.25
N LYS A 23 8.58 7.15 -7.17
CA LYS A 23 9.28 5.88 -6.99
C LYS A 23 8.93 5.27 -5.65
N ASP A 24 8.74 3.96 -5.65
CA ASP A 24 8.61 3.18 -4.43
C ASP A 24 9.88 3.35 -3.59
N VAL A 25 9.71 3.73 -2.33
CA VAL A 25 10.78 3.84 -1.34
C VAL A 25 11.13 2.47 -0.77
N ALA A 26 10.13 1.60 -0.63
CA ALA A 26 10.30 0.23 -0.18
C ALA A 26 9.53 -0.70 -1.11
N HIS A 27 10.16 -1.77 -1.58
CA HIS A 27 9.51 -2.76 -2.43
C HIS A 27 9.94 -4.18 -2.01
N PRO A 28 8.99 -5.11 -1.81
CA PRO A 28 9.32 -6.48 -1.45
C PRO A 28 10.03 -7.19 -2.62
N ILE A 29 11.18 -7.81 -2.33
CA ILE A 29 11.98 -8.53 -3.34
C ILE A 29 11.43 -9.95 -3.56
N HIS A 30 11.03 -10.62 -2.47
CA HIS A 30 10.57 -12.00 -2.52
C HIS A 30 9.05 -12.08 -2.73
N PRO A 31 8.57 -12.90 -3.68
CA PRO A 31 7.13 -13.07 -3.92
C PRO A 31 6.36 -13.58 -2.70
N GLU A 32 6.96 -14.45 -1.90
CA GLU A 32 6.35 -15.02 -0.70
C GLU A 32 6.11 -13.94 0.35
N PHE A 33 7.10 -13.09 0.57
CA PHE A 33 6.98 -11.96 1.48
C PHE A 33 5.93 -10.96 0.99
N ARG A 34 5.89 -10.69 -0.32
CA ARG A 34 4.86 -9.84 -0.92
C ARG A 34 3.46 -10.41 -0.65
N ALA A 35 3.26 -11.70 -0.86
CA ALA A 35 1.96 -12.35 -0.65
C ALA A 35 1.55 -12.30 0.84
N GLU A 36 2.47 -12.59 1.76
CA GLU A 36 2.21 -12.49 3.20
C GLU A 36 1.86 -11.07 3.63
N LEU A 37 2.63 -10.08 3.17
CA LEU A 37 2.38 -8.66 3.44
C LEU A 37 1.00 -8.23 2.93
N GLN A 38 0.67 -8.61 1.69
CA GLN A 38 -0.63 -8.28 1.10
C GLN A 38 -1.78 -8.90 1.90
N LYS A 39 -1.67 -10.18 2.24
CA LYS A 39 -2.68 -10.88 3.03
C LYS A 39 -2.92 -10.19 4.37
N ARG A 40 -1.85 -9.94 5.14
CA ARG A 40 -1.97 -9.34 6.48
C ARG A 40 -2.63 -7.96 6.45
N ILE A 41 -2.31 -7.13 5.46
CA ILE A 41 -2.90 -5.79 5.35
C ILE A 41 -4.38 -5.86 4.95
N LEU A 42 -4.74 -6.73 4.00
CA LEU A 42 -6.13 -6.89 3.56
C LEU A 42 -7.00 -7.52 4.67
N ASP A 43 -6.51 -8.55 5.36
CA ASP A 43 -7.21 -9.17 6.49
C ASP A 43 -7.54 -8.12 7.58
N MET A 44 -6.60 -7.23 7.88
CA MET A 44 -6.81 -6.14 8.84
C MET A 44 -7.80 -5.09 8.34
N TYR A 45 -7.72 -4.71 7.06
CA TYR A 45 -8.64 -3.76 6.46
C TYR A 45 -10.08 -4.28 6.46
N ASP A 46 -10.27 -5.54 6.05
CA ASP A 46 -11.58 -6.20 6.00
C ASP A 46 -12.16 -6.46 7.39
N SER A 47 -11.31 -6.59 8.42
CA SER A 47 -11.76 -6.74 9.82
C SER A 47 -12.37 -5.47 10.43
N GLY A 48 -12.37 -4.34 9.71
CA GLY A 48 -12.97 -3.08 10.17
C GLY A 48 -12.17 -2.34 11.24
N ASN A 49 -10.93 -2.76 11.52
CA ASN A 49 -10.02 -2.12 12.47
C ASN A 49 -9.24 -0.95 11.85
N VAL A 50 -9.85 -0.23 10.91
CA VAL A 50 -9.22 0.93 10.27
C VAL A 50 -9.39 2.13 11.20
N GLN A 51 -8.30 2.57 11.81
CA GLN A 51 -8.25 3.88 12.45
C GLN A 51 -7.95 4.91 11.37
N ASP A 52 -8.87 5.85 11.15
CA ASP A 52 -8.58 7.02 10.34
C ASP A 52 -7.50 7.83 11.05
N ASP A 53 -6.34 8.00 10.39
CA ASP A 53 -5.29 8.90 10.85
C ASP A 53 -5.56 10.30 10.27
N PRO A 54 -5.98 11.28 11.08
CA PRO A 54 -6.29 12.63 10.61
C PRO A 54 -5.05 13.43 10.17
N GLY A 55 -3.84 12.89 10.31
CA GLY A 55 -2.58 13.57 9.98
C GLY A 55 -2.05 13.38 8.57
N VAL A 56 -2.69 12.54 7.75
CA VAL A 56 -2.26 12.28 6.36
C VAL A 56 -3.09 13.12 5.39
N GLU A 57 -2.66 14.35 5.11
CA GLU A 57 -3.17 15.12 3.97
C GLU A 57 -2.71 14.44 2.66
N LEU A 58 -3.67 14.07 1.80
CA LEU A 58 -3.45 13.51 0.47
C LEU A 58 -3.09 14.59 -0.56
#